data_AF-A0A2N2SVI0-F1
#
_entry.id   AF-A0A2N2SVI0-F1
#
_cell.length_a   1.000
_cell.length_b   1.000
_cell.length_c   1.000
_cell.angle_alpha   90.00
_cell.angle_beta   90.00
_cell.angle_gamma   90.00
#
_symmetry.space_group_name_H-M   'P 1'
#
loop_
_entity.id
_entity.type
_entity.pdbx_description
1 polymer ?
#
loop_
_entity_poly.entity_id
_entity_poly.type
_entity_poly.pdbx_seq_one_letter_code
_entity_poly.pdbx_strand_id
1 'polypeptide(L)'
;MTTSKTTSRVASYCYQCVAGPDLLRVEVTDGVATEVRPNDDAAEVHPAGGKVCVKAFGLIQKTYNPNRIKTPMRRTNARKGRDEDPGFVPVSWDEALDMIAARLNTARAQGLYDESGFPRVAASFGGGGTPTAYMGTFPAFLAAWGAVDMSFGSGQGVKCYHSEHLYGELWHRAFTVSPDTPSTDLVISFGANVEASGGVCGIRRHADARARGIRRIQVEPHLSVTGACSAEWIPIRPKTDAAFLFAMVHVLVQEIGAARLDLPFLKFRTASPYLIAPNGYYMRHPATEKPLIWDTVSGGPVPFDTDGADPALSGSFDVSGVEIGPDDVRWSHDQVRCVTAFTALVDH
;
A
#
# COMPACT_ATOMS: atom_id res chain seq x y z
N MET A 1 -53.05 -24.03 -9.86
CA MET A 1 -51.84 -24.45 -10.61
C MET A 1 -50.63 -23.87 -9.91
N THR A 2 -49.85 -24.69 -9.22
CA THR A 2 -48.55 -24.29 -8.66
C THR A 2 -47.54 -24.26 -9.79
N THR A 3 -47.19 -23.07 -10.27
CA THR A 3 -46.08 -22.89 -11.19
C THR A 3 -44.79 -23.33 -10.49
N SER A 4 -44.07 -24.27 -11.10
CA SER A 4 -42.75 -24.70 -10.61
C SER A 4 -41.79 -23.52 -10.67
N LYS A 5 -41.23 -23.14 -9.52
CA LYS A 5 -40.16 -22.12 -9.47
C LYS A 5 -38.94 -22.64 -10.21
N THR A 6 -38.33 -21.82 -11.06
CA THR A 6 -37.06 -22.13 -11.71
C THR A 6 -35.94 -21.43 -10.98
N THR A 7 -35.06 -22.20 -10.35
CA THR A 7 -33.91 -21.68 -9.61
C THR A 7 -32.61 -22.07 -10.30
N SER A 8 -31.73 -21.11 -10.53
CA SER A 8 -30.38 -21.32 -11.08
C SER A 8 -29.33 -20.61 -10.23
N ARG A 9 -28.07 -21.01 -10.39
CA ARG A 9 -26.92 -20.40 -9.70
C ARG A 9 -25.97 -19.79 -10.71
N VAL A 10 -25.83 -18.48 -10.66
CA VAL A 10 -24.98 -17.73 -11.60
C VAL A 10 -23.69 -17.33 -10.89
N ALA A 11 -22.54 -17.69 -11.47
CA ALA A 11 -21.24 -17.26 -10.97
C ALA A 11 -21.04 -15.76 -11.24
N SER A 12 -20.51 -15.05 -10.25
CA SER A 12 -20.23 -13.62 -10.34
C SER A 12 -19.13 -13.24 -9.35
N TYR A 13 -18.84 -11.95 -9.25
CA TYR A 13 -17.75 -11.39 -8.47
C TYR A 13 -18.27 -10.29 -7.53
N CYS A 14 -17.81 -10.29 -6.27
CA CYS A 14 -18.06 -9.17 -5.37
C CYS A 14 -17.02 -8.08 -5.59
N TYR A 15 -17.52 -6.89 -5.90
CA TYR A 15 -16.70 -5.73 -6.22
C TYR A 15 -16.91 -4.56 -5.24
N GLN A 16 -17.37 -4.85 -4.01
CA GLN A 16 -17.66 -3.80 -3.03
C GLN A 16 -16.42 -3.17 -2.39
N CYS A 17 -15.24 -3.78 -2.50
CA CYS A 17 -14.02 -3.27 -1.90
C CYS A 17 -12.77 -3.67 -2.70
N VAL A 18 -11.63 -3.13 -2.27
CA VAL A 18 -10.34 -3.25 -2.95
C VAL A 18 -9.65 -4.60 -2.73
N ALA A 19 -10.06 -5.35 -1.70
CA ALA A 19 -9.47 -6.64 -1.34
C ALA A 19 -10.06 -7.83 -2.14
N GLY A 20 -11.01 -7.54 -3.04
CA GLY A 20 -11.62 -8.50 -3.94
C GLY A 20 -10.97 -8.55 -5.34
N PRO A 21 -11.60 -9.22 -6.30
CA PRO A 21 -12.96 -9.74 -6.19
C PRO A 21 -13.09 -11.04 -5.38
N ASP A 22 -14.06 -11.07 -4.46
CA ASP A 22 -14.50 -12.36 -3.91
C ASP A 22 -15.29 -13.12 -4.99
N LEU A 23 -14.99 -14.40 -5.17
CA LEU A 23 -15.70 -15.28 -6.11
C LEU A 23 -17.00 -15.74 -5.46
N LEU A 24 -18.14 -15.48 -6.10
CA LEU A 24 -19.45 -15.77 -5.51
C LEU A 24 -20.43 -16.44 -6.49
N ARG A 25 -21.49 -17.01 -5.93
CA ARG A 25 -22.68 -17.43 -6.67
C ARG A 25 -23.89 -16.64 -6.23
N VAL A 26 -24.71 -16.26 -7.20
CA VAL A 26 -26.03 -15.66 -6.95
C VAL A 26 -27.09 -16.69 -7.28
N GLU A 27 -27.96 -16.98 -6.32
CA GLU A 27 -29.15 -17.77 -6.57
C GLU A 27 -30.21 -16.88 -7.23
N VAL A 28 -30.67 -17.30 -8.41
CA VAL A 28 -31.67 -16.59 -9.20
C VAL A 28 -32.90 -17.47 -9.31
N THR A 29 -34.01 -17.02 -8.74
CA THR A 29 -35.30 -17.72 -8.79
C THR A 29 -36.27 -16.88 -9.61
N ASP A 30 -36.81 -17.45 -10.68
CA ASP A 30 -37.76 -16.80 -11.60
C ASP A 30 -37.25 -15.42 -12.09
N GLY A 31 -35.95 -15.33 -12.40
CA GLY A 31 -35.29 -14.11 -12.86
C GLY A 31 -34.92 -13.10 -11.77
N VAL A 32 -35.20 -13.40 -10.50
CA VAL A 32 -34.90 -12.53 -9.36
C VAL A 32 -33.70 -13.06 -8.58
N ALA A 33 -32.69 -12.23 -8.34
CA ALA A 33 -31.59 -12.56 -7.45
C ALA A 33 -32.10 -12.64 -6.00
N THR A 34 -31.86 -13.75 -5.33
CA THR A 34 -32.46 -14.03 -4.01
C THR A 34 -31.42 -14.24 -2.91
N GLU A 35 -30.25 -14.76 -3.26
CA GLU A 35 -29.21 -15.08 -2.29
C GLU A 35 -27.82 -14.96 -2.90
N VAL A 36 -26.83 -14.58 -2.09
CA VAL A 36 -25.40 -14.69 -2.42
C VAL A 36 -24.80 -15.81 -1.59
N ARG A 37 -23.98 -16.65 -2.23
CA ARG A 37 -23.25 -17.75 -1.61
C ARG A 37 -21.78 -17.75 -2.05
N PRO A 38 -20.88 -18.39 -1.28
CA PRO A 38 -19.56 -18.78 -1.77
C PRO A 38 -19.61 -19.50 -3.12
N ASN A 39 -18.54 -19.36 -3.91
CA ASN A 39 -18.35 -20.15 -5.11
C ASN A 39 -17.44 -21.35 -4.85
N ASP A 40 -18.02 -22.46 -4.39
CA ASP A 40 -17.25 -23.66 -4.03
C ASP A 40 -16.54 -24.32 -5.24
N ASP A 41 -16.96 -24.07 -6.48
CA ASP A 41 -16.23 -24.52 -7.70
C ASP A 41 -14.82 -23.91 -7.79
N ALA A 42 -14.58 -22.79 -7.10
CA ALA A 42 -13.27 -22.15 -7.03
C ALA A 42 -12.46 -22.61 -5.81
N ALA A 43 -12.91 -23.61 -5.05
CA ALA A 43 -12.27 -23.99 -3.79
C ALA A 43 -10.81 -24.43 -3.95
N GLU A 44 -10.51 -25.17 -5.02
CA GLU A 44 -9.16 -25.71 -5.29
C GLU A 44 -8.17 -24.65 -5.81
N VAL A 45 -8.67 -23.55 -6.39
CA VAL A 45 -7.82 -22.53 -7.05
C VAL A 45 -7.73 -21.22 -6.28
N HIS A 46 -8.76 -20.89 -5.48
CA HIS A 46 -8.84 -19.64 -4.75
C HIS A 46 -8.23 -19.79 -3.35
N PRO A 47 -7.30 -18.93 -2.91
CA PRO A 47 -6.62 -19.07 -1.62
C PRO A 47 -7.53 -19.11 -0.39
N ALA A 48 -8.77 -18.61 -0.51
CA ALA A 48 -9.77 -18.70 0.55
C ALA A 48 -10.81 -19.83 0.38
N GLY A 49 -10.63 -20.74 -0.58
CA GLY A 49 -11.57 -21.82 -0.86
C GLY A 49 -12.92 -21.34 -1.42
N GLY A 50 -12.89 -20.33 -2.32
CA GLY A 50 -14.10 -19.76 -2.93
C GLY A 50 -15.04 -19.01 -1.98
N LYS A 51 -14.61 -18.73 -0.74
CA LYS A 51 -15.42 -18.03 0.27
C LYS A 51 -15.51 -16.52 0.01
N VAL A 52 -16.53 -15.91 0.59
CA VAL A 52 -16.85 -14.48 0.46
C VAL A 52 -16.91 -13.83 1.84
N CYS A 53 -16.67 -12.52 1.91
CA CYS A 53 -16.77 -11.79 3.18
C CYS A 53 -18.23 -11.52 3.59
N VAL A 54 -18.44 -11.14 4.85
CA VAL A 54 -19.79 -10.82 5.39
C VAL A 54 -20.56 -9.79 4.55
N LYS A 55 -19.84 -8.84 3.93
CA LYS A 55 -20.41 -7.76 3.12
C LYS A 55 -21.03 -8.27 1.82
N ALA A 56 -20.47 -9.34 1.24
CA ALA A 56 -20.98 -9.94 0.01
C ALA A 56 -22.40 -10.49 0.20
N PHE A 57 -22.71 -11.07 1.36
CA PHE A 57 -24.06 -11.55 1.67
C PHE A 57 -25.11 -10.43 1.70
N GLY A 58 -24.68 -9.19 1.96
CA GLY A 58 -25.53 -8.00 1.91
C GLY A 58 -25.86 -7.47 0.51
N LEU A 59 -25.33 -8.08 -0.56
CA LEU A 59 -25.51 -7.60 -1.93
C LEU A 59 -26.97 -7.67 -2.40
N ILE A 60 -27.75 -8.63 -1.94
CA ILE A 60 -29.19 -8.74 -2.24
C ILE A 60 -29.93 -7.53 -1.66
N GLN A 61 -29.70 -7.22 -0.39
CA GLN A 61 -30.28 -6.06 0.30
C GLN A 61 -29.83 -4.75 -0.37
N LYS A 62 -28.58 -4.66 -0.83
CA LYS A 62 -28.12 -3.49 -1.61
C LYS A 62 -28.83 -3.37 -2.96
N THR A 63 -29.07 -4.49 -3.64
CA THR A 63 -29.73 -4.56 -4.95
C THR A 63 -31.19 -4.11 -4.87
N TYR A 64 -31.88 -4.51 -3.80
CA TYR A 64 -33.29 -4.20 -3.56
C TYR A 64 -33.51 -3.07 -2.54
N ASN A 65 -32.46 -2.31 -2.22
CA ASN A 65 -32.58 -1.18 -1.30
C ASN A 65 -33.64 -0.20 -1.83
N PRO A 66 -34.62 0.22 -1.00
CA PRO A 66 -35.67 1.15 -1.45
C PRO A 66 -35.11 2.50 -1.91
N ASN A 67 -33.93 2.90 -1.41
CA ASN A 67 -33.24 4.13 -1.77
C ASN A 67 -32.25 3.95 -2.94
N ARG A 68 -32.26 2.81 -3.63
CA ARG A 68 -31.41 2.59 -4.80
C ARG A 68 -31.79 3.58 -5.92
N ILE A 69 -30.81 4.30 -6.43
CA ILE A 69 -30.97 5.17 -7.61
C ILE A 69 -31.17 4.28 -8.84
N LYS A 70 -32.32 4.40 -9.51
CA LYS A 70 -32.73 3.55 -10.64
C LYS A 70 -32.62 4.24 -12.00
N THR A 71 -32.57 5.57 -12.01
CA THR A 71 -32.57 6.42 -13.21
C THR A 71 -31.74 7.68 -12.94
N PRO A 72 -31.24 8.38 -13.96
CA PRO A 72 -30.63 9.69 -13.77
C PRO A 72 -31.57 10.66 -13.05
N MET A 73 -30.99 11.48 -12.18
CA MET A 73 -31.72 12.45 -11.37
C MET A 73 -31.12 13.84 -11.59
N ARG A 74 -31.96 14.85 -11.74
CA ARG A 74 -31.56 16.25 -11.87
C ARG A 74 -31.89 17.00 -10.58
N ARG A 75 -30.93 17.77 -10.10
CA ARG A 75 -31.12 18.68 -8.97
C ARG A 75 -32.00 19.86 -9.35
N THR A 76 -32.97 20.23 -8.52
CA THR A 76 -33.91 21.33 -8.76
C THR A 76 -33.68 22.52 -7.84
N ASN A 77 -33.16 22.34 -6.62
CA ASN A 77 -32.77 23.45 -5.79
C ASN A 77 -31.46 24.06 -6.32
N ALA A 78 -31.36 25.38 -6.40
CA ALA A 78 -30.12 26.07 -6.76
C ALA A 78 -29.18 26.23 -5.55
N ARG A 79 -29.70 26.42 -4.33
CA ARG A 79 -28.92 26.70 -3.10
C ARG A 79 -28.22 25.45 -2.60
N LYS A 80 -26.90 25.38 -2.67
CA LYS A 80 -26.10 24.22 -2.22
C LYS A 80 -25.72 24.40 -0.75
N GLY A 81 -25.77 23.34 0.04
CA GLY A 81 -25.34 23.35 1.43
C GLY A 81 -25.64 22.02 2.11
N ARG A 82 -25.02 21.79 3.28
CA ARG A 82 -25.29 20.61 4.12
C ARG A 82 -26.73 20.62 4.65
N ASP A 83 -27.26 21.80 4.90
CA ASP A 83 -28.57 22.03 5.50
C ASP A 83 -29.65 22.39 4.47
N GLU A 84 -29.33 22.30 3.18
CA GLU A 84 -30.23 22.61 2.07
C GLU A 84 -30.73 21.31 1.44
N ASP A 85 -32.05 21.12 1.31
CA ASP A 85 -32.60 20.00 0.54
C ASP A 85 -32.25 20.20 -0.95
N PRO A 86 -31.45 19.29 -1.57
CA PRO A 86 -31.07 19.45 -2.96
C PRO A 86 -32.25 19.44 -3.93
N GLY A 87 -33.36 18.78 -3.60
CA GLY A 87 -34.49 18.53 -4.49
C GLY A 87 -34.06 17.76 -5.74
N PHE A 88 -34.45 16.49 -5.88
CA PHE A 88 -34.10 15.69 -7.06
C PHE A 88 -35.35 15.22 -7.79
N VAL A 89 -35.33 15.34 -9.11
CA VAL A 89 -36.38 14.81 -10.00
C VAL A 89 -35.77 13.85 -11.03
N PRO A 90 -36.45 12.74 -11.37
CA PRO A 90 -36.01 11.87 -12.44
C PRO A 90 -35.94 12.60 -13.78
N VAL A 91 -34.93 12.28 -14.59
CA VAL A 91 -34.81 12.72 -15.99
C VAL A 91 -34.41 11.53 -16.87
N SER A 92 -34.59 11.65 -18.18
CA SER A 92 -34.13 10.62 -19.12
C SER A 92 -32.59 10.58 -19.20
N TRP A 93 -32.05 9.48 -19.73
CA TRP A 93 -30.61 9.39 -20.01
C TRP A 93 -30.15 10.43 -21.03
N ASP A 94 -30.92 10.64 -22.10
CA ASP A 94 -30.59 11.64 -23.13
C ASP A 94 -30.54 13.05 -22.53
N GLU A 95 -31.55 13.44 -21.75
CA GLU A 95 -31.56 14.76 -21.09
C GLU A 95 -30.36 14.90 -20.13
N ALA A 96 -30.06 13.88 -19.33
CA ALA A 96 -28.93 13.91 -18.40
C ALA A 96 -27.59 14.08 -19.12
N LEU A 97 -27.35 13.30 -20.17
CA LEU A 97 -26.12 13.33 -20.94
C LEU A 97 -25.99 14.64 -21.74
N ASP A 98 -27.06 15.14 -22.36
CA ASP A 98 -27.06 16.41 -23.08
C ASP A 98 -26.75 17.59 -22.15
N MET A 99 -27.34 17.62 -20.95
CA MET A 99 -27.02 18.66 -19.95
C MET A 99 -25.55 18.65 -19.55
N ILE A 100 -24.95 17.47 -19.36
CA ILE A 100 -23.53 17.32 -19.01
C ILE A 100 -22.66 17.74 -20.20
N ALA A 101 -22.97 17.24 -21.40
CA ALA A 101 -22.24 17.55 -22.62
C ALA A 101 -22.25 19.05 -22.95
N ALA A 102 -23.39 19.73 -22.79
CA ALA A 102 -23.51 21.16 -22.98
C ALA A 102 -22.56 21.93 -22.05
N ARG A 103 -22.53 21.57 -20.75
CA ARG A 103 -21.63 22.21 -19.76
C ARG A 103 -20.17 21.97 -20.08
N LEU A 104 -19.82 20.76 -20.47
CA LEU A 104 -18.46 20.43 -20.89
C LEU A 104 -18.08 21.24 -22.14
N ASN A 105 -18.93 21.29 -23.16
CA ASN A 105 -18.65 22.09 -24.37
C ASN A 105 -18.48 23.59 -24.06
N THR A 106 -19.28 24.14 -23.15
CA THR A 106 -19.08 25.52 -22.67
C THR A 106 -17.72 25.70 -22.00
N ALA A 107 -17.34 24.79 -21.09
CA ALA A 107 -16.03 24.85 -20.44
C ALA A 107 -14.89 24.76 -21.48
N ARG A 108 -15.02 23.89 -22.48
CA ARG A 108 -14.02 23.75 -23.55
C ARG A 108 -13.90 25.00 -24.41
N ALA A 109 -15.02 25.64 -24.74
CA ALA A 109 -15.03 26.90 -25.49
C ALA A 109 -14.34 28.05 -24.74
N GLN A 110 -14.29 27.99 -23.42
CA GLN A 110 -13.59 28.94 -22.55
C GLN A 110 -12.10 28.58 -22.34
N GLY A 111 -11.61 27.52 -22.98
CA GLY A 111 -10.27 26.97 -22.79
C GLY A 111 -10.22 25.91 -21.70
N LEU A 112 -9.25 24.99 -21.79
CA LEU A 112 -9.12 23.86 -20.87
C LEU A 112 -8.64 24.26 -19.46
N TYR A 113 -8.00 25.42 -19.35
CA TYR A 113 -7.46 25.96 -18.10
C TYR A 113 -8.20 27.24 -17.72
N ASP A 114 -8.32 27.47 -16.41
CA ASP A 114 -8.82 28.71 -15.84
C ASP A 114 -7.75 29.82 -15.80
N GLU A 115 -8.13 30.98 -15.28
CA GLU A 115 -7.29 32.17 -15.20
C GLU A 115 -6.09 31.98 -14.26
N SER A 116 -6.13 30.96 -13.40
CA SER A 116 -5.06 30.59 -12.47
C SER A 116 -4.18 29.47 -13.03
N GLY A 117 -4.47 28.95 -14.23
CA GLY A 117 -3.74 27.86 -14.87
C GLY A 117 -4.16 26.46 -14.42
N PHE A 118 -5.26 26.31 -13.68
CA PHE A 118 -5.79 25.00 -13.27
C PHE A 118 -6.79 24.45 -14.31
N PRO A 119 -6.89 23.13 -14.49
CA PRO A 119 -7.91 22.55 -15.36
C PRO A 119 -9.34 22.94 -14.94
N ARG A 120 -10.19 23.36 -15.88
CA ARG A 120 -11.59 23.74 -15.60
C ARG A 120 -12.50 22.56 -15.23
N VAL A 121 -12.06 21.33 -15.50
CA VAL A 121 -12.77 20.10 -15.17
C VAL A 121 -11.98 19.35 -14.11
N ALA A 122 -12.66 19.00 -13.02
CA ALA A 122 -12.13 18.13 -11.99
C ALA A 122 -12.90 16.81 -11.96
N ALA A 123 -12.19 15.71 -11.73
CA ALA A 123 -12.77 14.39 -11.56
C ALA A 123 -12.27 13.75 -10.26
N SER A 124 -13.20 13.37 -9.39
CA SER A 124 -12.92 12.65 -8.15
C SER A 124 -13.69 11.33 -8.12
N PHE A 125 -12.96 10.23 -7.92
CA PHE A 125 -13.51 8.87 -7.96
C PHE A 125 -13.76 8.27 -6.58
N GLY A 126 -13.70 9.10 -5.53
CA GLY A 126 -13.79 8.62 -4.15
C GLY A 126 -12.62 7.72 -3.77
N GLY A 127 -12.83 6.78 -2.85
CA GLY A 127 -11.77 5.95 -2.28
C GLY A 127 -10.96 5.18 -3.33
N GLY A 128 -9.63 5.21 -3.21
CA GLY A 128 -8.73 4.38 -4.01
C GLY A 128 -9.17 2.92 -3.98
N GLY A 129 -9.20 2.29 -5.15
CA GLY A 129 -9.56 0.89 -5.34
C GLY A 129 -11.01 0.62 -5.77
N THR A 130 -11.64 1.58 -6.46
CA THR A 130 -12.57 1.23 -7.54
C THR A 130 -11.71 0.85 -8.76
N PRO A 131 -11.48 -0.45 -9.07
CA PRO A 131 -10.79 -0.88 -10.28
C PRO A 131 -11.15 -0.04 -11.50
N THR A 132 -10.12 0.36 -12.24
CA THR A 132 -10.25 1.06 -13.54
C THR A 132 -11.21 0.33 -14.48
N ALA A 133 -11.30 -1.00 -14.37
CA ALA A 133 -12.26 -1.84 -15.07
C ALA A 133 -13.74 -1.46 -14.84
N TYR A 134 -14.10 -0.85 -13.70
CA TYR A 134 -15.47 -0.36 -13.45
C TYR A 134 -15.78 0.98 -14.09
N MET A 135 -14.74 1.72 -14.48
CA MET A 135 -14.93 3.00 -15.13
C MET A 135 -15.28 2.82 -16.61
N GLY A 136 -15.23 1.60 -17.15
CA GLY A 136 -15.56 1.30 -18.54
C GLY A 136 -14.72 2.16 -19.49
N THR A 137 -15.39 2.89 -20.38
CA THR A 137 -14.74 3.82 -21.32
C THR A 137 -14.46 5.21 -20.73
N PHE A 138 -14.82 5.45 -19.47
CA PHE A 138 -14.67 6.76 -18.85
C PHE A 138 -13.21 7.24 -18.72
N PRO A 139 -12.20 6.39 -18.43
CA PRO A 139 -10.80 6.81 -18.46
C PRO A 139 -10.35 7.25 -19.86
N ALA A 140 -10.84 6.58 -20.91
CA ALA A 140 -10.56 6.99 -22.29
C ALA A 140 -11.20 8.34 -22.61
N PHE A 141 -12.41 8.60 -22.10
CA PHE A 141 -13.05 9.92 -22.20
C PHE A 141 -12.22 11.01 -21.49
N LEU A 142 -11.73 10.77 -20.27
CA LEU A 142 -10.89 11.74 -19.55
C LEU A 142 -9.57 11.99 -20.26
N ALA A 143 -8.93 10.94 -20.80
CA ALA A 143 -7.72 11.07 -21.60
C ALA A 143 -7.97 11.90 -22.88
N ALA A 144 -9.10 11.66 -23.57
CA ALA A 144 -9.48 12.41 -24.76
C ALA A 144 -9.87 13.86 -24.47
N TRP A 145 -10.35 14.15 -23.25
CA TRP A 145 -10.60 15.51 -22.79
C TRP A 145 -9.30 16.31 -22.65
N GLY A 146 -8.24 15.67 -22.12
CA GLY A 146 -6.93 16.29 -21.92
C GLY A 146 -6.77 16.81 -20.48
N ALA A 147 -6.70 18.12 -20.29
CA ALA A 147 -6.47 18.70 -18.97
C ALA A 147 -7.66 18.46 -18.03
N VAL A 148 -7.43 17.65 -16.99
CA VAL A 148 -8.37 17.36 -15.91
C VAL A 148 -7.62 17.41 -14.59
N ASP A 149 -8.17 18.08 -13.61
CA ASP A 149 -7.70 17.98 -12.22
C ASP A 149 -8.23 16.66 -11.63
N MET A 150 -7.32 15.72 -11.37
CA MET A 150 -7.67 14.37 -10.96
C MET A 150 -7.31 14.13 -9.50
N SER A 151 -8.31 13.72 -8.71
CA SER A 151 -8.11 13.24 -7.36
C SER A 151 -8.64 11.81 -7.20
N PHE A 152 -7.74 10.86 -7.01
CA PHE A 152 -8.08 9.59 -6.40
C PHE A 152 -8.19 9.83 -4.88
N GLY A 153 -9.37 9.61 -4.30
CA GLY A 153 -9.72 10.05 -2.96
C GLY A 153 -8.67 9.71 -1.90
N SER A 154 -8.43 10.71 -1.04
CA SER A 154 -7.34 10.89 -0.08
C SER A 154 -7.15 9.82 1.00
N GLY A 155 -8.00 8.79 1.08
CA GLY A 155 -7.91 7.77 2.13
C GLY A 155 -6.83 6.71 1.90
N GLN A 156 -6.64 6.26 0.65
CA GLN A 156 -5.61 5.26 0.31
C GLN A 156 -4.31 5.92 -0.15
N GLY A 157 -4.34 7.06 -0.82
CA GLY A 157 -3.15 7.70 -1.39
C GLY A 157 -2.05 8.00 -0.36
N VAL A 158 -2.40 8.34 0.89
CA VAL A 158 -1.41 8.64 1.93
C VAL A 158 -0.66 7.37 2.36
N LYS A 159 -1.36 6.30 2.75
CA LYS A 159 -0.71 5.03 3.15
C LYS A 159 -0.11 4.29 1.95
N CYS A 160 -0.90 4.13 0.89
CA CYS A 160 -0.54 3.30 -0.26
C CYS A 160 0.59 3.93 -1.08
N TYR A 161 0.52 5.22 -1.41
CA TYR A 161 1.52 5.83 -2.29
C TYR A 161 2.74 6.41 -1.56
N HIS A 162 2.58 6.93 -0.32
CA HIS A 162 3.71 7.58 0.37
C HIS A 162 4.60 6.59 1.13
N SER A 163 4.12 5.39 1.45
CA SER A 163 4.93 4.39 2.15
C SER A 163 4.81 2.99 1.57
N GLU A 164 3.62 2.40 1.53
CA GLU A 164 3.48 0.96 1.23
C GLU A 164 3.96 0.57 -0.18
N HIS A 165 3.49 1.24 -1.23
CA HIS A 165 3.91 0.94 -2.61
C HIS A 165 5.32 1.44 -2.87
N LEU A 166 5.70 2.63 -2.38
CA LEU A 166 7.04 3.18 -2.59
C LEU A 166 8.12 2.28 -1.99
N TYR A 167 8.00 1.94 -0.71
CA TYR A 167 8.98 1.08 -0.04
C TYR A 167 8.82 -0.39 -0.43
N GLY A 168 7.60 -0.83 -0.76
CA GLY A 168 7.35 -2.16 -1.34
C GLY A 168 8.10 -2.38 -2.65
N GLU A 169 8.03 -1.42 -3.58
CA GLU A 169 8.78 -1.47 -4.83
C GLU A 169 10.29 -1.33 -4.60
N LEU A 170 10.70 -0.42 -3.71
CA LEU A 170 12.11 -0.17 -3.42
C LEU A 170 12.81 -1.39 -2.81
N TRP A 171 12.18 -2.06 -1.84
CA TRP A 171 12.80 -3.15 -1.09
C TRP A 171 12.44 -4.55 -1.59
N HIS A 172 11.23 -4.72 -2.13
CA HIS A 172 10.69 -6.02 -2.49
C HIS A 172 10.36 -6.17 -3.97
N ARG A 173 10.48 -5.10 -4.78
CA ARG A 173 10.00 -5.06 -6.18
C ARG A 173 8.56 -5.54 -6.31
N ALA A 174 7.74 -5.14 -5.34
CA ALA A 174 6.37 -5.57 -5.24
C ALA A 174 5.45 -4.40 -4.89
N PHE A 175 4.37 -4.27 -5.66
CA PHE A 175 3.35 -3.26 -5.42
C PHE A 175 2.70 -3.43 -4.04
N THR A 176 2.55 -4.66 -3.55
CA THR A 176 2.02 -4.91 -2.20
C THR A 176 2.81 -6.02 -1.55
N VAL A 177 3.15 -5.83 -0.28
CA VAL A 177 3.91 -6.79 0.53
C VAL A 177 3.00 -7.37 1.59
N SER A 178 3.11 -8.66 1.84
CA SER A 178 2.35 -9.36 2.87
C SER A 178 3.23 -10.42 3.51
N PRO A 179 3.04 -10.74 4.80
CA PRO A 179 3.78 -11.81 5.44
C PRO A 179 3.49 -13.14 4.72
N ASP A 180 4.54 -13.93 4.47
CA ASP A 180 4.42 -15.29 3.94
C ASP A 180 3.93 -16.25 5.04
N THR A 181 2.69 -16.02 5.46
CA THR A 181 1.99 -16.77 6.52
C THR A 181 1.91 -18.29 6.28
N PRO A 182 2.01 -18.83 5.06
CA PRO A 182 2.20 -20.27 4.85
C PRO A 182 3.52 -20.82 5.40
N SER A 183 4.61 -20.05 5.38
CA SER A 183 5.96 -20.55 5.65
C SER A 183 6.62 -19.95 6.89
N THR A 184 6.17 -18.79 7.37
CA THR A 184 6.78 -18.13 8.52
C THR A 184 6.28 -18.70 9.86
N ASP A 185 7.13 -18.63 10.88
CA ASP A 185 6.86 -19.05 12.26
C ASP A 185 6.66 -17.86 13.22
N LEU A 186 7.15 -16.67 12.85
CA LEU A 186 7.02 -15.44 13.63
C LEU A 186 6.57 -14.28 12.73
N VAL A 187 5.58 -13.53 13.20
CA VAL A 187 5.18 -12.25 12.60
C VAL A 187 5.14 -11.19 13.70
N ILE A 188 5.94 -10.13 13.54
CA ILE A 188 5.82 -8.91 14.33
C ILE A 188 5.06 -7.90 13.46
N SER A 189 3.82 -7.59 13.85
CA SER A 189 2.91 -6.78 13.06
C SER A 189 2.72 -5.41 13.68
N PHE A 190 3.04 -4.35 12.93
CA PHE A 190 2.90 -2.96 13.37
C PHE A 190 1.66 -2.33 12.73
N GLY A 191 0.63 -2.07 13.53
CA GLY A 191 -0.57 -1.34 13.12
C GLY A 191 -1.41 -1.97 12.00
N ALA A 192 -1.25 -3.26 11.69
CA ALA A 192 -2.00 -3.94 10.64
C ALA A 192 -3.16 -4.77 11.20
N ASN A 193 -4.40 -4.40 10.88
CA ASN A 193 -5.61 -5.08 11.37
C ASN A 193 -6.19 -6.08 10.34
N VAL A 194 -5.40 -7.08 9.96
CA VAL A 194 -5.73 -8.03 8.88
C VAL A 194 -7.02 -8.81 9.10
N GLU A 195 -7.38 -9.13 10.35
CA GLU A 195 -8.61 -9.88 10.65
C GLU A 195 -9.88 -9.07 10.31
N ALA A 196 -9.78 -7.73 10.25
CA ALA A 196 -10.88 -6.85 9.89
C ALA A 196 -10.81 -6.36 8.42
N SER A 197 -9.60 -6.13 7.90
CA SER A 197 -9.40 -5.44 6.61
C SER A 197 -8.70 -6.27 5.52
N GLY A 198 -8.19 -7.46 5.84
CA GLY A 198 -7.35 -8.27 4.95
C GLY A 198 -8.06 -8.98 3.79
N GLY A 199 -9.38 -8.78 3.63
CA GLY A 199 -10.19 -9.56 2.70
C GLY A 199 -10.25 -11.04 3.09
N VAL A 200 -10.99 -11.84 2.32
CA VAL A 200 -11.21 -13.26 2.67
C VAL A 200 -9.90 -14.05 2.60
N CYS A 201 -9.06 -13.78 1.60
CA CYS A 201 -7.77 -14.44 1.42
C CYS A 201 -6.80 -14.16 2.57
N GLY A 202 -6.67 -12.89 2.98
CA GLY A 202 -5.80 -12.50 4.10
C GLY A 202 -6.26 -13.15 5.40
N ILE A 203 -7.55 -12.99 5.73
CA ILE A 203 -8.14 -13.57 6.96
C ILE A 203 -7.94 -15.09 6.98
N ARG A 204 -8.25 -15.80 5.88
CA ARG A 204 -8.11 -17.26 5.83
C ARG A 204 -6.66 -17.70 6.03
N ARG A 205 -5.71 -17.08 5.32
CA ARG A 205 -4.28 -17.41 5.46
C ARG A 205 -3.76 -17.18 6.87
N HIS A 206 -4.16 -16.08 7.51
CA HIS A 206 -3.78 -15.81 8.90
C HIS A 206 -4.43 -16.77 9.91
N ALA A 207 -5.68 -17.18 9.66
CA ALA A 207 -6.35 -18.19 10.47
C ALA A 207 -5.67 -19.56 10.36
N ASP A 208 -5.36 -20.00 9.13
CA ASP A 208 -4.65 -21.26 8.89
C ASP A 208 -3.24 -21.24 9.51
N ALA A 209 -2.51 -20.12 9.40
CA ALA A 209 -1.21 -19.96 10.04
C ALA A 209 -1.30 -20.01 11.59
N ARG A 210 -2.35 -19.44 12.18
CA ARG A 210 -2.61 -19.53 13.63
C ARG A 210 -2.91 -20.97 14.05
N ALA A 211 -3.70 -21.70 13.27
CA ALA A 211 -3.94 -23.12 13.52
C ALA A 211 -2.66 -23.96 13.42
N ARG A 212 -1.73 -23.58 12.54
CA ARG A 212 -0.38 -24.17 12.42
C ARG A 212 0.56 -23.81 13.57
N GLY A 213 0.25 -22.77 14.35
CA GLY A 213 1.04 -22.37 15.52
C GLY A 213 2.00 -21.20 15.30
N ILE A 214 1.80 -20.39 14.25
CA ILE A 214 2.57 -19.15 14.07
C ILE A 214 2.49 -18.26 15.33
N ARG A 215 3.63 -17.72 15.77
CA ARG A 215 3.64 -16.70 16.82
C ARG A 215 3.44 -15.33 16.18
N ARG A 216 2.28 -14.71 16.40
CA ARG A 216 2.04 -13.31 15.99
C ARG A 216 2.14 -12.38 17.20
N ILE A 217 3.01 -11.37 17.13
CA ILE A 217 3.09 -10.25 18.07
C ILE A 217 2.45 -9.04 17.39
N GLN A 218 1.41 -8.48 18.00
CA GLN A 218 0.72 -7.30 17.49
C GLN A 218 1.17 -6.06 18.25
N VAL A 219 1.81 -5.12 17.57
CA VAL A 219 2.25 -3.83 18.11
C VAL A 219 1.29 -2.75 17.62
N GLU A 220 0.43 -2.25 18.51
CA GLU A 220 -0.60 -1.26 18.16
C GLU A 220 -1.20 -0.58 19.40
N PRO A 221 -1.74 0.65 19.30
CA PRO A 221 -2.21 1.39 20.48
C PRO A 221 -3.49 0.89 21.14
N HIS A 222 -4.36 0.20 20.41
CA HIS A 222 -5.60 -0.36 20.93
C HIS A 222 -5.68 -1.83 20.52
N LEU A 223 -6.26 -2.68 21.36
CA LEU A 223 -6.43 -4.09 21.05
C LEU A 223 -7.45 -4.25 19.92
N SER A 224 -6.98 -4.42 18.69
CA SER A 224 -7.83 -4.73 17.54
C SER A 224 -8.28 -6.20 17.57
N VAL A 225 -9.17 -6.58 16.65
CA VAL A 225 -9.52 -8.00 16.42
C VAL A 225 -8.27 -8.80 16.06
N THR A 226 -7.34 -8.20 15.31
CA THR A 226 -6.07 -8.86 14.99
C THR A 226 -5.22 -9.07 16.23
N GLY A 227 -5.10 -8.06 17.10
CA GLY A 227 -4.42 -8.19 18.39
C GLY A 227 -5.06 -9.24 19.30
N ALA A 228 -6.39 -9.30 19.36
CA ALA A 228 -7.13 -10.29 20.15
C ALA A 228 -6.92 -11.73 19.65
N CYS A 229 -6.56 -11.91 18.38
CA CYS A 229 -6.20 -13.21 17.78
C CYS A 229 -4.69 -13.47 17.74
N SER A 230 -3.86 -12.58 18.29
CA SER A 230 -2.39 -12.71 18.33
C SER A 230 -1.92 -13.43 19.60
N ALA A 231 -0.69 -13.96 19.56
CA ALA A 231 -0.06 -14.57 20.73
C ALA A 231 0.31 -13.52 21.79
N GLU A 232 0.59 -12.29 21.36
CA GLU A 232 0.96 -11.17 22.23
C GLU A 232 0.45 -9.85 21.63
N TRP A 233 0.00 -8.94 22.49
CA TRP A 233 -0.32 -7.56 22.13
C TRP A 233 0.55 -6.60 22.94
N ILE A 234 1.23 -5.69 22.23
CA ILE A 234 2.10 -4.66 22.80
C ILE A 234 1.44 -3.28 22.58
N PRO A 235 0.93 -2.64 23.65
CA PRO A 235 0.20 -1.38 23.58
C PRO A 235 1.12 -0.16 23.50
N ILE A 236 1.65 0.15 22.32
CA ILE A 236 2.44 1.37 22.10
C ILE A 236 1.56 2.64 22.09
N ARG A 237 2.14 3.81 22.32
CA ARG A 237 1.39 5.07 22.13
C ARG A 237 1.21 5.36 20.63
N PRO A 238 0.13 6.01 20.20
CA PRO A 238 -0.03 6.41 18.80
C PRO A 238 1.19 7.20 18.30
N LYS A 239 1.70 6.85 17.11
CA LYS A 239 2.87 7.45 16.45
C LYS A 239 4.21 7.24 17.19
N THR A 240 4.35 6.17 17.97
CA THR A 240 5.62 5.82 18.66
C THR A 240 6.29 4.55 18.11
N ASP A 241 5.83 4.05 16.97
CA ASP A 241 6.36 2.88 16.28
C ASP A 241 7.86 3.00 16.00
N ALA A 242 8.32 4.18 15.54
CA ALA A 242 9.73 4.44 15.28
C ALA A 242 10.58 4.34 16.55
N ALA A 243 10.11 4.89 17.67
CA ALA A 243 10.81 4.79 18.96
C ALA A 243 10.92 3.33 19.43
N PHE A 244 9.86 2.54 19.25
CA PHE A 244 9.87 1.11 19.56
C PHE A 244 10.86 0.34 18.67
N LEU A 245 10.87 0.61 17.36
CA LEU A 245 11.80 -0.02 16.42
C LEU A 245 13.25 0.35 16.72
N PHE A 246 13.55 1.62 17.05
CA PHE A 246 14.90 2.02 17.48
C PHE A 246 15.31 1.35 18.79
N ALA A 247 14.39 1.18 19.75
CA ALA A 247 14.68 0.43 20.97
C ALA A 247 14.99 -1.05 20.66
N MET A 248 14.27 -1.68 19.72
CA MET A 248 14.61 -3.04 19.27
C MET A 248 16.01 -3.11 18.64
N VAL A 249 16.36 -2.14 17.77
CA VAL A 249 17.70 -2.05 17.18
C VAL A 249 18.76 -1.89 18.28
N HIS A 250 18.51 -1.03 19.27
CA HIS A 250 19.40 -0.86 20.41
C HIS A 250 19.63 -2.18 21.16
N VAL A 251 18.57 -2.90 21.53
CA VAL A 251 18.70 -4.20 22.21
C VAL A 251 19.49 -5.21 21.36
N LEU A 252 19.20 -5.29 20.05
CA LEU A 252 19.89 -6.22 19.14
C LEU A 252 21.39 -5.91 19.01
N VAL A 253 21.73 -4.63 18.92
CA VAL A 253 23.11 -4.18 18.63
C VAL A 253 23.94 -4.03 19.90
N GLN A 254 23.39 -3.43 20.95
CA GLN A 254 24.11 -3.06 22.19
C GLN A 254 24.04 -4.14 23.27
N GLU A 255 22.87 -4.73 23.49
CA GLU A 255 22.67 -5.66 24.61
C GLU A 255 22.95 -7.11 24.21
N ILE A 256 22.45 -7.52 23.04
CA ILE A 256 22.65 -8.87 22.51
C ILE A 256 24.00 -8.98 21.80
N GLY A 257 24.42 -7.92 21.10
CA GLY A 257 25.71 -7.81 20.43
C GLY A 257 25.74 -8.37 19.00
N ALA A 258 26.60 -7.77 18.17
CA ALA A 258 26.69 -8.05 16.73
C ALA A 258 26.92 -9.53 16.38
N ALA A 259 27.65 -10.29 17.22
CA ALA A 259 27.96 -11.69 16.96
C ALA A 259 26.74 -12.62 16.88
N ARG A 260 25.58 -12.16 17.37
CA ARG A 260 24.30 -12.88 17.30
C ARG A 260 23.44 -12.49 16.10
N LEU A 261 23.87 -11.49 15.33
CA LEU A 261 23.17 -10.98 14.14
C LEU A 261 23.64 -11.71 12.88
N ASP A 262 22.90 -11.53 11.78
CA ASP A 262 23.30 -12.02 10.45
C ASP A 262 24.40 -11.11 9.88
N LEU A 263 25.64 -11.38 10.27
CA LEU A 263 26.80 -10.61 9.83
C LEU A 263 26.99 -10.62 8.31
N PRO A 264 26.86 -11.77 7.59
CA PRO A 264 26.89 -11.76 6.12
C PRO A 264 25.85 -10.83 5.51
N PHE A 265 24.61 -10.84 6.01
CA PHE A 265 23.58 -9.92 5.52
C PHE A 265 23.98 -8.45 5.74
N LEU A 266 24.45 -8.11 6.94
CA LEU A 266 24.91 -6.75 7.23
C LEU A 266 26.11 -6.32 6.36
N LYS A 267 27.05 -7.22 6.09
CA LYS A 267 28.22 -6.91 5.24
C LYS A 267 27.85 -6.73 3.77
N PHE A 268 26.94 -7.54 3.25
CA PHE A 268 26.77 -7.67 1.79
C PHE A 268 25.41 -7.22 1.26
N ARG A 269 24.43 -6.94 2.13
CA ARG A 269 23.05 -6.59 1.73
C ARG A 269 22.56 -5.26 2.29
N THR A 270 23.39 -4.55 3.06
CA THR A 270 23.05 -3.25 3.63
C THR A 270 24.18 -2.24 3.43
N ALA A 271 23.94 -0.99 3.81
CA ALA A 271 24.97 0.04 3.85
C ALA A 271 25.82 0.01 5.14
N SER A 272 25.69 -1.01 5.99
CA SER A 272 26.43 -1.13 7.25
C SER A 272 27.95 -1.00 7.13
N PRO A 273 28.64 -1.55 6.10
CA PRO A 273 30.10 -1.41 5.99
C PRO A 273 30.56 -0.12 5.31
N TYR A 274 29.63 0.75 4.86
CA TYR A 274 29.99 1.95 4.11
C TYR A 274 30.75 2.91 5.02
N LEU A 275 31.79 3.55 4.51
CA LEU A 275 32.60 4.48 5.28
C LEU A 275 31.90 5.85 5.36
N ILE A 276 31.76 6.36 6.58
CA ILE A 276 31.24 7.69 6.89
C ILE A 276 32.41 8.66 7.03
N ALA A 277 32.38 9.72 6.23
CA ALA A 277 33.33 10.82 6.23
C ALA A 277 32.99 11.86 7.34
N PRO A 278 33.88 12.82 7.64
CA PRO A 278 33.73 13.71 8.80
C PRO A 278 32.47 14.56 8.85
N ASN A 279 31.85 14.90 7.72
CA ASN A 279 30.61 15.68 7.70
C ASN A 279 29.34 14.80 7.75
N GLY A 280 29.48 13.49 7.97
CA GLY A 280 28.38 12.55 8.16
C GLY A 280 27.84 11.92 6.88
N TYR A 281 28.44 12.19 5.72
CA TYR A 281 28.06 11.57 4.44
C TYR A 281 29.00 10.41 4.09
N TYR A 282 28.64 9.63 3.07
CA TYR A 282 29.50 8.55 2.60
C TYR A 282 30.81 9.10 2.03
N MET A 283 31.92 8.51 2.46
CA MET A 283 33.22 8.64 1.79
C MET A 283 33.13 7.94 0.44
N ARG A 284 33.56 8.62 -0.63
CA ARG A 284 33.39 8.17 -2.02
C ARG A 284 34.69 8.18 -2.79
N HIS A 285 34.77 7.31 -3.79
CA HIS A 285 35.89 7.26 -4.71
C HIS A 285 35.96 8.54 -5.56
N PRO A 286 37.11 9.24 -5.67
CA PRO A 286 37.21 10.54 -6.33
C PRO A 286 36.76 10.58 -7.79
N ALA A 287 36.97 9.51 -8.55
CA ALA A 287 36.68 9.47 -9.98
C ALA A 287 35.29 8.92 -10.32
N THR A 288 34.77 7.99 -9.50
CA THR A 288 33.51 7.28 -9.79
C THR A 288 32.38 7.70 -8.87
N GLU A 289 32.68 8.45 -7.81
CA GLU A 289 31.75 8.91 -6.77
C GLU A 289 30.99 7.77 -6.06
N LYS A 290 31.39 6.52 -6.28
CA LYS A 290 30.83 5.36 -5.60
C LYS A 290 31.21 5.39 -4.12
N PRO A 291 30.28 5.07 -3.21
CA PRO A 291 30.61 4.89 -1.79
C PRO A 291 31.72 3.86 -1.60
N LEU A 292 32.62 4.15 -0.66
CA LEU A 292 33.74 3.30 -0.29
C LEU A 292 33.37 2.42 0.92
N ILE A 293 33.90 1.21 0.90
CA ILE A 293 33.98 0.28 2.02
C ILE A 293 35.46 0.03 2.33
N TRP A 294 35.78 -0.50 3.50
CA TRP A 294 37.11 -1.05 3.76
C TRP A 294 37.14 -2.53 3.41
N ASP A 295 37.98 -2.97 2.48
CA ASP A 295 38.15 -4.37 2.14
C ASP A 295 39.26 -5.00 2.98
N THR A 296 38.91 -6.03 3.74
CA THR A 296 39.86 -6.75 4.60
C THR A 296 40.83 -7.65 3.82
N VAL A 297 40.53 -7.97 2.55
CA VAL A 297 41.42 -8.79 1.70
C VAL A 297 42.57 -7.94 1.17
N SER A 298 42.27 -6.80 0.54
CA SER A 298 43.28 -5.86 0.04
C SER A 298 43.88 -4.97 1.14
N GLY A 299 43.20 -4.85 2.29
CA GLY A 299 43.64 -4.01 3.41
C GLY A 299 43.50 -2.51 3.11
N GLY A 300 42.49 -2.11 2.34
CA GLY A 300 42.31 -0.73 1.91
C GLY A 300 40.89 -0.38 1.47
N PRO A 301 40.64 0.90 1.16
CA PRO A 301 39.33 1.36 0.72
C PRO A 301 39.07 0.99 -0.74
N VAL A 302 37.90 0.41 -1.01
CA VAL A 302 37.46 0.06 -2.37
C VAL A 302 36.00 0.46 -2.57
N PRO A 303 35.53 0.71 -3.81
CA PRO A 303 34.11 0.89 -4.10
C PRO A 303 33.27 -0.30 -3.59
N PHE A 304 32.07 -0.04 -3.08
CA PHE A 304 31.20 -1.06 -2.47
C PHE A 304 30.87 -2.27 -3.37
N ASP A 305 30.99 -2.12 -4.70
CA ASP A 305 30.70 -3.13 -5.71
C ASP A 305 31.96 -3.76 -6.32
N THR A 306 33.09 -3.70 -5.61
CA THR A 306 34.34 -4.34 -6.04
C THR A 306 34.24 -5.86 -5.91
N ASP A 307 34.44 -6.58 -7.02
CA ASP A 307 34.38 -8.04 -7.06
C ASP A 307 35.41 -8.68 -6.11
N GLY A 308 34.94 -9.61 -5.28
CA GLY A 308 35.80 -10.35 -4.35
C GLY A 308 36.19 -9.61 -3.08
N ALA A 309 35.71 -8.37 -2.87
CA ALA A 309 35.95 -7.64 -1.64
C ALA A 309 35.25 -8.30 -0.43
N ASP A 310 35.90 -8.28 0.73
CA ASP A 310 35.31 -8.65 2.02
C ASP A 310 35.20 -7.41 2.93
N PRO A 311 34.04 -6.73 2.99
CA PRO A 311 33.89 -5.46 3.69
C PRO A 311 34.12 -5.61 5.19
N ALA A 312 34.89 -4.73 5.83
CA ALA A 312 34.92 -4.64 7.29
C ALA A 312 33.56 -4.13 7.78
N LEU A 313 32.89 -4.91 8.63
CA LEU A 313 31.60 -4.48 9.19
C LEU A 313 31.78 -3.34 10.20
N SER A 314 32.80 -3.45 11.04
CA SER A 314 33.10 -2.49 12.10
C SER A 314 34.54 -2.02 11.96
N GLY A 315 34.81 -0.76 12.29
CA GLY A 315 36.16 -0.23 12.33
C GLY A 315 36.24 1.27 12.04
N SER A 316 37.46 1.78 12.20
CA SER A 316 37.84 3.13 11.84
C SER A 316 39.12 3.08 11.03
N PHE A 317 39.15 3.82 9.92
CA PHE A 317 40.20 3.73 8.92
C PHE A 317 40.52 5.12 8.36
N ASP A 318 41.80 5.39 8.09
CA ASP A 318 42.22 6.62 7.42
C ASP A 318 42.11 6.42 5.92
N VAL A 319 41.30 7.26 5.27
CA VAL A 319 40.93 7.11 3.85
C VAL A 319 40.97 8.47 3.16
N SER A 320 41.55 8.48 1.94
CA SER A 320 41.46 9.63 1.04
C SER A 320 40.29 9.43 0.08
N GLY A 321 39.57 10.50 -0.24
CA GLY A 321 38.39 10.41 -1.09
C GLY A 321 37.65 11.74 -1.21
N VAL A 322 36.42 11.67 -1.70
CA VAL A 322 35.51 12.81 -1.75
C VAL A 322 34.27 12.53 -0.91
N GLU A 323 33.78 13.55 -0.24
CA GLU A 323 32.50 13.54 0.45
C GLU A 323 31.54 14.48 -0.30
N ILE A 324 30.31 14.00 -0.52
CA ILE A 324 29.28 14.75 -1.24
C ILE A 324 28.07 14.88 -0.33
N GLY A 325 27.76 16.12 0.05
CA GLY A 325 26.68 16.49 0.96
C GLY A 325 25.39 16.90 0.24
N PRO A 326 24.53 17.69 0.90
CA PRO A 326 23.31 18.19 0.29
C PRO A 326 23.67 19.24 -0.78
N ASP A 327 22.80 19.40 -1.77
CA ASP A 327 22.96 20.38 -2.86
C ASP A 327 24.32 20.28 -3.59
N ASP A 328 24.85 19.05 -3.71
CA ASP A 328 26.13 18.73 -4.34
C ASP A 328 27.35 19.45 -3.73
N VAL A 329 27.29 19.86 -2.46
CA VAL A 329 28.46 20.40 -1.76
C VAL A 329 29.55 19.31 -1.65
N ARG A 330 30.78 19.64 -2.07
CA ARG A 330 31.90 18.70 -2.17
C ARG A 330 33.03 19.06 -1.20
N TRP A 331 33.57 18.04 -0.54
CA TRP A 331 34.80 18.12 0.23
C TRP A 331 35.79 17.05 -0.26
N SER A 332 37.02 17.45 -0.51
CA SER A 332 38.12 16.52 -0.78
C SER A 332 38.86 16.24 0.51
N HIS A 333 39.07 14.97 0.80
CA HIS A 333 39.72 14.51 2.02
C HIS A 333 40.99 13.74 1.69
N ASP A 334 42.04 13.96 2.47
CA ASP A 334 43.29 13.21 2.39
C ASP A 334 43.59 12.56 3.74
N GLN A 335 43.66 11.22 3.74
CA GLN A 335 43.94 10.39 4.92
C GLN A 335 43.11 10.79 6.15
N VAL A 336 41.81 11.03 5.94
CA VAL A 336 40.93 11.43 7.03
C VAL A 336 40.32 10.21 7.69
N ARG A 337 40.18 10.28 9.01
CA ARG A 337 39.56 9.22 9.79
C ARG A 337 38.08 9.07 9.40
N CYS A 338 37.76 7.91 8.86
CA CYS A 338 36.40 7.45 8.59
C CYS A 338 36.03 6.33 9.56
N VAL A 339 34.73 6.13 9.77
CA VAL A 339 34.20 4.97 10.50
C VAL A 339 33.21 4.24 9.61
N THR A 340 33.09 2.92 9.78
CA THR A 340 31.99 2.19 9.14
C THR A 340 30.63 2.69 9.65
N ALA A 341 29.60 2.68 8.82
CA ALA A 341 28.25 3.10 9.19
C ALA A 341 27.68 2.26 10.35
N PHE A 342 28.06 0.98 10.44
CA PHE A 342 27.71 0.12 11.56
C PHE A 342 28.40 0.56 12.85
N THR A 343 29.70 0.88 12.83
CA THR A 343 30.38 1.47 14.01
C THR A 343 29.71 2.78 14.40
N ALA A 344 29.38 3.66 13.45
CA ALA A 344 28.67 4.90 13.75
C ALA A 344 27.29 4.66 14.39
N LEU A 345 26.56 3.63 13.97
CA LEU A 345 25.29 3.23 14.58
C LEU A 345 25.47 2.66 16.01
N VAL A 346 26.54 1.92 16.26
CA VAL A 346 26.86 1.35 17.58
C VAL A 346 27.35 2.43 18.54
N ASP A 347 28.06 3.45 18.06
CA ASP A 347 28.61 4.49 18.94
C ASP A 347 27.57 5.56 19.33
N HIS A 348 26.43 5.64 18.61
CA HIS A 348 25.35 6.61 18.82
C HIS A 348 24.28 6.11 19.81
#